data_AF-A0A7J3KTB8-F1
#
_entry.id   AF-A0A7J3KTB8-F1
#
_cell.length_a   1.000
_cell.length_b   1.000
_cell.length_c   1.000
_cell.angle_alpha   90.00
_cell.angle_beta   90.00
_cell.angle_gamma   90.00
#
_symmetry.space_group_name_H-M   'P 1'
#
loop_
_entity.id
_entity.type
_entity.pdbx_description
1 polymer ?
#
loop_
_entity_poly.entity_id
_entity_poly.type
_entity_poly.pdbx_seq_one_letter_code
_entity_poly.pdbx_strand_id
1 'polypeptide(L)'
;RQRIEAYRLARITKYLRERIGWHLCFLHYHIMDSVNHRFLGLLDPKFPFYDEEKARYAWRYFIESYKIIDEFIGLLLESCATPDTLIIVVSDHAAIPAWRVVNIRRIFINEGLLSYKASPDGYLVDWSRTKAFPWIEPLMVWINLVGRDPNGIVEAKDYEDLREQVVDILQNLRDPDTGRKITAMVLRREESVNIGLGDERTGDIVYFLKPPYTIWHGPTEDLLTYKATEDHLKDWLVRDQSRITGIHGYYLPNERMDRFSNTAIFIMNGPHVKKGEKLKKPIRLTDIAPTISYLLGIPVPRDCEGRVIYEALI
;
A
#
# COMPACT_ATOMS: atom_id res chain seq x y z
N ARG A 1 16.73 -12.28 15.09
CA ARG A 1 17.24 -11.17 14.25
C ARG A 1 16.44 -9.89 14.47
N GLN A 2 15.14 -9.86 14.15
CA GLN A 2 14.29 -8.66 14.29
C GLN A 2 14.35 -7.99 15.67
N ARG A 3 14.22 -8.78 16.74
CA ARG A 3 14.36 -8.25 18.10
C ARG A 3 15.68 -7.51 18.37
N ILE A 4 16.80 -8.03 17.85
CA ILE A 4 18.12 -7.37 17.98
C ILE A 4 18.16 -6.06 17.20
N GLU A 5 17.50 -6.00 16.04
CA GLU A 5 17.39 -4.79 15.22
C GLU A 5 16.60 -3.70 15.95
N ALA A 6 15.44 -4.04 16.52
CA ALA A 6 14.68 -3.17 17.40
C ALA A 6 15.54 -2.61 18.56
N TYR A 7 16.24 -3.48 19.30
CA TYR A 7 17.15 -3.05 20.38
C TYR A 7 18.26 -2.11 19.88
N ARG A 8 18.84 -2.39 18.71
CA ARG A 8 19.89 -1.53 18.13
C ARG A 8 19.35 -0.17 17.74
N LEU A 9 18.18 -0.11 17.11
CA LEU A 9 17.51 1.14 16.75
C LEU A 9 17.24 1.99 17.99
N ALA A 10 16.66 1.41 19.05
CA ALA A 10 16.40 2.12 20.30
C ALA A 10 17.69 2.68 20.93
N ARG A 11 18.77 1.88 20.94
CA ARG A 11 20.08 2.32 21.46
C ARG A 11 20.70 3.44 20.63
N ILE A 12 20.59 3.38 19.30
CA ILE A 12 21.07 4.45 18.41
C ILE A 12 20.28 5.74 18.67
N THR A 13 18.95 5.65 18.77
CA THR A 13 18.08 6.79 19.07
C THR A 13 18.46 7.45 20.40
N LYS A 14 18.66 6.65 21.46
CA LYS A 14 19.14 7.13 22.76
C LYS A 14 20.51 7.81 22.66
N TYR A 15 21.47 7.15 22.02
CA TYR A 15 22.82 7.71 21.86
C TYR A 15 22.78 9.06 21.14
N LEU A 16 21.99 9.17 20.08
CA LEU A 16 21.81 10.45 19.38
C LEU A 16 21.13 11.48 20.29
N ARG A 17 20.15 11.10 21.12
CA ARG A 17 19.53 12.04 22.07
C ARG A 17 20.56 12.62 23.03
N GLU A 18 21.42 11.79 23.58
CA GLU A 18 22.45 12.18 24.55
C GLU A 18 23.59 13.00 23.93
N ARG A 19 23.94 12.72 22.67
CA ARG A 19 25.09 13.35 22.00
C ARG A 19 24.75 14.59 21.20
N ILE A 20 23.61 14.60 20.50
CA ILE A 20 23.22 15.68 19.59
C ILE A 20 21.95 16.42 20.06
N GLY A 21 21.21 15.90 21.04
CA GLY A 21 20.07 16.61 21.62
C GLY A 21 18.93 16.85 20.63
N TRP A 22 18.60 15.87 19.77
CA TRP A 22 17.53 16.03 18.78
C TRP A 22 16.20 16.45 19.42
N HIS A 23 15.42 17.31 18.75
CA HIS A 23 14.11 17.76 19.24
C HIS A 23 12.93 17.01 18.60
N LEU A 24 13.19 16.31 17.49
CA LEU A 24 12.20 15.54 16.73
C LEU A 24 12.88 14.26 16.25
N CYS A 25 12.22 13.12 16.42
CA CYS A 25 12.71 11.82 16.01
C CYS A 25 11.59 11.07 15.27
N PHE A 26 11.85 10.70 14.01
CA PHE A 26 10.99 9.82 13.22
C PHE A 26 11.70 8.50 13.02
N LEU A 27 11.00 7.41 13.34
CA LEU A 27 11.48 6.05 13.17
C LEU A 27 10.42 5.24 12.44
N HIS A 28 10.86 4.38 11.54
CA HIS A 28 10.00 3.40 10.87
C HIS A 28 10.54 1.99 11.17
N TYR A 29 9.67 1.09 11.61
CA TYR A 29 10.02 -0.30 11.88
C TYR A 29 9.12 -1.26 11.10
N HIS A 30 9.72 -1.98 10.16
CA HIS A 30 9.03 -2.64 9.04
C HIS A 30 8.55 -4.08 9.32
N ILE A 31 8.64 -4.56 10.57
CA ILE A 31 8.44 -5.98 10.89
C ILE A 31 7.04 -6.49 10.52
N MET A 32 6.01 -5.67 10.76
CA MET A 32 4.62 -6.11 10.60
C MET A 32 4.24 -6.27 9.14
N ASP A 33 4.77 -5.43 8.26
CA ASP A 33 4.62 -5.55 6.82
C ASP A 33 5.10 -6.92 6.31
N SER A 34 6.34 -7.30 6.67
CA SER A 34 6.91 -8.59 6.26
C SER A 34 6.12 -9.78 6.81
N VAL A 35 5.61 -9.68 8.04
CA VAL A 35 4.78 -10.72 8.66
C VAL A 35 3.42 -10.81 7.96
N ASN A 36 2.81 -9.68 7.62
CA ASN A 36 1.56 -9.63 6.87
C ASN A 36 1.72 -10.27 5.49
N HIS A 37 2.69 -9.81 4.69
CA HIS A 37 2.98 -10.38 3.39
C HIS A 37 3.21 -11.89 3.47
N ARG A 38 3.92 -12.39 4.49
CA ARG A 38 4.25 -13.81 4.56
C ARG A 38 3.10 -14.68 5.07
N PHE A 39 2.36 -14.24 6.08
CA PHE A 39 1.54 -15.14 6.90
C PHE A 39 0.05 -14.76 6.98
N LEU A 40 -0.37 -13.57 6.53
CA LEU A 40 -1.71 -13.07 6.82
C LEU A 40 -2.82 -13.97 6.26
N GLY A 41 -2.67 -14.48 5.04
CA GLY A 41 -3.68 -15.36 4.45
C GLY A 41 -3.82 -16.72 5.15
N LEU A 42 -2.79 -17.20 5.85
CA LEU A 42 -2.89 -18.42 6.67
C LEU A 42 -3.83 -18.24 7.87
N LEU A 43 -4.22 -16.99 8.20
CA LEU A 43 -5.17 -16.70 9.26
C LEU A 43 -6.61 -16.67 8.77
N ASP A 44 -6.87 -16.84 7.47
CA ASP A 44 -8.21 -16.89 6.89
C ASP A 44 -8.58 -18.33 6.49
N PRO A 45 -9.62 -18.94 7.10
CA PRO A 45 -10.10 -20.26 6.70
C PRO A 45 -10.55 -20.38 5.23
N LYS A 46 -10.84 -19.27 4.56
CA LYS A 46 -11.20 -19.23 3.13
C LYS A 46 -9.98 -19.32 2.21
N PHE A 47 -8.76 -19.23 2.75
CA PHE A 47 -7.53 -19.32 1.98
C PHE A 47 -7.36 -20.76 1.42
N PRO A 48 -7.15 -20.96 0.10
CA PRO A 48 -7.09 -22.30 -0.49
C PRO A 48 -5.99 -23.22 0.08
N PHE A 49 -4.95 -22.64 0.67
CA PHE A 49 -3.84 -23.38 1.29
C PHE A 49 -3.89 -23.33 2.83
N TYR A 50 -5.05 -22.97 3.40
CA TYR A 50 -5.29 -22.95 4.83
C TYR A 50 -5.06 -24.34 5.43
N ASP A 51 -4.44 -24.34 6.59
CA ASP A 51 -4.22 -25.49 7.43
C ASP A 51 -4.12 -25.01 8.88
N GLU A 52 -4.72 -25.74 9.81
CA GLU A 52 -4.84 -25.27 11.20
C GLU A 52 -3.49 -25.21 11.91
N GLU A 53 -2.56 -26.12 11.58
CA GLU A 53 -1.19 -26.06 12.10
C GLU A 53 -0.44 -24.86 11.56
N LYS A 54 -0.55 -24.58 10.25
CA LYS A 54 0.03 -23.37 9.65
C LYS A 54 -0.58 -22.09 10.21
N ALA A 55 -1.87 -22.07 10.51
CA ALA A 55 -2.53 -20.92 11.15
C ALA A 55 -2.00 -20.69 12.57
N ARG A 56 -1.84 -21.76 13.38
CA ARG A 56 -1.20 -21.68 14.70
C ARG A 56 0.24 -21.20 14.59
N TYR A 57 0.99 -21.68 13.59
CA TYR A 57 2.35 -21.25 13.32
C TYR A 57 2.42 -19.76 12.93
N ALA A 58 1.56 -19.30 12.03
CA ALA A 58 1.42 -17.89 11.65
C ALA A 58 1.12 -17.01 12.87
N TRP A 59 0.19 -17.43 13.74
CA TRP A 59 -0.12 -16.69 14.97
C TRP A 59 1.09 -16.48 15.88
N ARG A 60 2.01 -17.46 15.96
CA ARG A 60 3.24 -17.28 16.73
C ARG A 60 4.08 -16.13 16.19
N TYR A 61 4.16 -15.94 14.88
CA TYR A 61 4.88 -14.82 14.28
C TYR A 61 4.21 -13.48 14.57
N PHE A 62 2.89 -13.40 14.47
CA PHE A 62 2.16 -12.17 14.82
C PHE A 62 2.36 -11.82 16.30
N ILE A 63 2.17 -12.78 17.21
CA ILE A 63 2.35 -12.58 18.66
C ILE A 63 3.77 -12.12 18.97
N GLU A 64 4.78 -12.81 18.46
CA GLU A 64 6.18 -12.43 18.71
C GLU A 64 6.54 -11.08 18.08
N SER A 65 5.96 -10.74 16.93
CA SER A 65 6.21 -9.44 16.29
C SER A 65 5.61 -8.28 17.08
N TYR A 66 4.38 -8.44 17.59
CA TYR A 66 3.78 -7.46 18.49
C TYR A 66 4.55 -7.31 19.79
N LYS A 67 5.07 -8.40 20.39
CA LYS A 67 5.96 -8.31 21.56
C LYS A 67 7.25 -7.54 21.25
N ILE A 68 7.85 -7.76 20.08
CA ILE A 68 9.05 -7.03 19.66
C ILE A 68 8.74 -5.54 19.50
N ILE A 69 7.60 -5.18 18.90
CA ILE A 69 7.17 -3.78 18.76
C ILE A 69 6.92 -3.15 20.12
N ASP A 70 6.23 -3.85 21.03
CA ASP A 70 5.96 -3.40 22.39
C ASP A 70 7.25 -3.16 23.17
N GLU A 71 8.17 -4.13 23.17
CA GLU A 71 9.51 -4.00 23.75
C GLU A 71 10.27 -2.81 23.13
N PHE A 72 10.23 -2.65 21.81
CA PHE A 72 10.88 -1.54 21.10
C PHE A 72 10.36 -0.17 21.53
N ILE A 73 9.03 -0.01 21.57
CA ILE A 73 8.39 1.23 22.02
C ILE A 73 8.72 1.48 23.49
N GLY A 74 8.60 0.47 24.35
CA GLY A 74 8.93 0.57 25.77
C GLY A 74 10.34 1.10 26.02
N LEU A 75 11.33 0.55 25.30
CA LEU A 75 12.73 1.02 25.40
C LEU A 75 12.89 2.48 24.97
N LEU A 76 12.21 2.90 23.90
CA LEU A 76 12.24 4.30 23.45
C LEU A 76 11.63 5.23 24.48
N LEU A 77 10.49 4.84 25.07
CA LEU A 77 9.83 5.60 26.12
C LEU A 77 10.73 5.75 27.34
N GLU A 78 11.28 4.64 27.86
CA GLU A 78 12.16 4.64 29.03
C GLU A 78 13.44 5.44 28.82
N SER A 79 14.00 5.41 27.61
CA SER A 79 15.33 5.98 27.35
C SER A 79 15.31 7.39 26.80
N CYS A 80 14.24 7.82 26.15
CA CYS A 80 14.20 9.07 25.39
C CYS A 80 13.04 9.99 25.77
N ALA A 81 11.96 9.48 26.38
CA ALA A 81 10.79 10.28 26.68
C ALA A 81 10.83 10.92 28.08
N THR A 82 10.25 12.11 28.18
CA THR A 82 9.99 12.86 29.42
C THR A 82 8.49 13.14 29.52
N PRO A 83 7.98 13.66 30.66
CA PRO A 83 6.59 14.10 30.76
C PRO A 83 6.17 15.14 29.71
N ASP A 84 7.14 15.92 29.19
CA ASP A 84 6.94 16.94 28.16
C ASP A 84 7.12 16.41 26.73
N THR A 85 7.33 15.11 26.55
CA THR A 85 7.52 14.50 25.22
C THR A 85 6.18 14.10 24.60
N LEU A 86 5.93 14.56 23.37
CA LEU A 86 4.84 14.06 22.54
C LEU A 86 5.27 12.75 21.84
N ILE A 87 4.50 11.70 22.04
CA ILE A 87 4.67 10.38 21.44
C ILE A 87 3.51 10.10 20.49
N ILE A 88 3.84 9.73 19.26
CA ILE A 88 2.86 9.30 18.26
C ILE A 88 3.32 7.96 17.70
N VAL A 89 2.41 6.98 17.72
CA VAL A 89 2.56 5.70 17.04
C VAL A 89 1.51 5.66 15.95
N VAL A 90 1.97 5.55 14.71
CA VAL A 90 1.14 5.49 13.53
C VAL A 90 1.65 4.39 12.61
N SER A 91 0.73 3.70 11.95
CA SER A 91 1.05 2.82 10.82
C SER A 91 0.74 3.56 9.52
N ASP A 92 1.55 3.37 8.49
CA ASP A 92 1.29 3.85 7.13
C ASP A 92 0.08 3.12 6.49
N HIS A 93 -0.06 1.83 6.76
CA HIS A 93 -1.21 1.04 6.38
C HIS A 93 -1.36 -0.19 7.30
N ALA A 94 -2.44 -0.95 7.11
CA ALA A 94 -2.52 -2.32 7.61
C ALA A 94 -2.37 -3.29 6.43
N ALA A 95 -3.09 -4.41 6.42
CA ALA A 95 -3.08 -5.35 5.31
C ALA A 95 -4.33 -6.25 5.34
N ILE A 96 -4.69 -6.77 4.18
CA ILE A 96 -5.80 -7.71 3.99
C ILE A 96 -5.27 -9.00 3.34
N PRO A 97 -5.77 -10.19 3.74
CA PRO A 97 -5.47 -11.42 3.05
C PRO A 97 -5.69 -11.35 1.53
N ALA A 98 -4.71 -11.85 0.78
CA ALA A 98 -4.75 -11.85 -0.67
C ALA A 98 -4.17 -13.15 -1.21
N TRP A 99 -4.89 -13.80 -2.13
CA TRP A 99 -4.45 -15.07 -2.71
C TRP A 99 -4.88 -15.32 -4.13
N ARG A 100 -5.81 -14.52 -4.67
CA ARG A 100 -6.23 -14.59 -6.08
C ARG A 100 -5.37 -13.63 -6.89
N VAL A 101 -4.25 -14.10 -7.43
CA VAL A 101 -3.39 -13.24 -8.27
C VAL A 101 -4.00 -13.09 -9.66
N VAL A 102 -4.07 -11.84 -10.13
CA VAL A 102 -4.63 -11.43 -11.41
C VAL A 102 -3.48 -11.04 -12.35
N ASN A 103 -3.42 -11.67 -13.52
CA ASN A 103 -2.45 -11.32 -14.55
C ASN A 103 -2.91 -10.09 -15.35
N ILE A 104 -2.77 -8.90 -14.75
CA ILE A 104 -3.21 -7.65 -15.37
C ILE A 104 -2.50 -7.38 -16.71
N ARG A 105 -1.23 -7.79 -16.83
CA ARG A 105 -0.47 -7.69 -18.08
C ARG A 105 -1.13 -8.50 -19.20
N ARG A 106 -1.50 -9.75 -18.93
CA ARG A 106 -2.18 -10.62 -19.92
C ARG A 106 -3.52 -10.04 -20.37
N ILE A 107 -4.29 -9.45 -19.45
CA ILE A 107 -5.54 -8.75 -19.80
C ILE A 107 -5.25 -7.64 -20.82
N PHE A 108 -4.29 -6.77 -20.54
CA PHE A 108 -3.97 -5.64 -21.44
C PHE A 108 -3.38 -6.11 -22.79
N ILE A 109 -2.64 -7.23 -22.80
CA ILE A 109 -2.15 -7.84 -24.03
C ILE A 109 -3.32 -8.35 -24.88
N ASN A 110 -4.28 -9.05 -24.27
CA ASN A 110 -5.45 -9.60 -24.96
C ASN A 110 -6.33 -8.51 -25.57
N GLU A 111 -6.45 -7.37 -24.89
CA GLU A 111 -7.17 -6.19 -25.36
C GLU A 111 -6.37 -5.34 -26.38
N GLY A 112 -5.15 -5.76 -26.73
CA GLY A 112 -4.30 -5.05 -27.70
C GLY A 112 -3.77 -3.70 -27.19
N LEU A 113 -3.76 -3.49 -25.88
CA LEU A 113 -3.32 -2.25 -25.23
C LEU A 113 -1.83 -2.26 -24.91
N LEU A 114 -1.30 -3.42 -24.53
CA LEU A 114 0.08 -3.62 -24.08
C LEU A 114 0.81 -4.61 -24.97
N SER A 115 2.03 -4.25 -25.38
CA SER A 115 2.88 -5.12 -26.19
C SER A 115 4.27 -5.28 -25.57
N TYR A 116 4.86 -6.44 -25.76
CA TYR A 116 6.19 -6.78 -25.29
C TYR A 116 7.05 -7.30 -26.44
N LYS A 117 8.34 -7.00 -26.41
CA LYS A 117 9.37 -7.55 -27.30
C LYS A 117 10.37 -8.38 -26.48
N ALA A 118 10.92 -9.40 -27.11
CA ALA A 118 11.95 -10.24 -26.50
C ALA A 118 13.22 -9.43 -26.17
N SER A 119 13.88 -9.80 -25.08
CA SER A 119 15.12 -9.22 -24.56
C SER A 119 15.95 -10.36 -23.95
N PRO A 120 17.29 -10.23 -23.79
CA PRO A 120 18.10 -11.28 -23.16
C PRO A 120 17.58 -11.75 -21.80
N ASP A 121 17.02 -10.85 -20.99
CA ASP A 121 16.52 -11.15 -19.64
C ASP A 121 15.00 -11.25 -19.54
N GLY A 122 14.33 -11.72 -20.61
CA GLY A 122 12.87 -11.90 -20.67
C GLY A 122 12.23 -10.98 -21.71
N TYR A 123 11.32 -10.12 -21.28
CA TYR A 123 10.58 -9.25 -22.20
C TYR A 123 10.54 -7.80 -21.70
N LEU A 124 10.66 -6.86 -22.63
CA LEU A 124 10.54 -5.42 -22.37
C LEU A 124 9.34 -4.87 -23.13
N VAL A 125 8.71 -3.83 -22.59
CA VAL A 125 7.59 -3.17 -23.28
C VAL A 125 8.03 -2.69 -24.66
N ASP A 126 7.20 -2.99 -25.66
CA ASP A 126 7.32 -2.40 -26.99
C ASP A 126 6.47 -1.13 -27.05
N TRP A 127 7.12 0.00 -26.74
CA TRP A 127 6.47 1.31 -26.69
C TRP A 127 5.88 1.74 -28.04
N SER A 128 6.44 1.26 -29.16
CA SER A 128 5.91 1.60 -30.49
C SER A 128 4.54 0.97 -30.78
N ARG A 129 4.13 -0.02 -29.97
CA ARG A 129 2.89 -0.78 -30.13
C ARG A 129 2.02 -0.78 -28.86
N THR A 130 2.46 -0.10 -27.80
CA THR A 130 1.76 -0.05 -26.52
C THR A 130 0.99 1.25 -26.41
N LYS A 131 -0.34 1.13 -26.31
CA LYS A 131 -1.27 2.26 -26.17
C LYS A 131 -1.52 2.61 -24.70
N ALA A 132 -1.59 1.61 -23.83
CA ALA A 132 -1.77 1.79 -22.40
C ALA A 132 -1.07 0.69 -21.61
N PHE A 133 -0.59 1.00 -20.40
CA PHE A 133 0.15 0.07 -19.57
C PHE A 133 -0.22 0.21 -18.08
N PRO A 134 -0.32 -0.90 -17.33
CA PRO A 134 -0.63 -0.88 -15.90
C PRO A 134 0.61 -0.53 -15.08
N TRP A 135 0.46 0.36 -14.11
CA TRP A 135 1.41 0.58 -13.02
C TRP A 135 1.04 -0.32 -11.83
N ILE A 136 2.05 -0.93 -11.20
CA ILE A 136 1.83 -2.04 -10.27
C ILE A 136 1.50 -1.57 -8.85
N GLU A 137 2.12 -0.49 -8.36
CA GLU A 137 1.85 0.01 -7.01
C GLU A 137 2.15 1.52 -6.91
N PRO A 138 1.16 2.37 -6.60
CA PRO A 138 -0.29 2.07 -6.51
C PRO A 138 -0.90 1.68 -7.86
N LEU A 139 -2.07 1.03 -7.86
CA LEU A 139 -2.73 0.57 -9.08
C LEU A 139 -3.21 1.74 -9.95
N MET A 140 -2.52 1.94 -11.07
CA MET A 140 -2.82 2.98 -12.03
C MET A 140 -2.67 2.44 -13.45
N VAL A 141 -3.21 3.15 -14.42
CA VAL A 141 -2.94 2.93 -15.84
C VAL A 141 -2.48 4.22 -16.45
N TRP A 142 -1.44 4.12 -17.28
CA TRP A 142 -0.94 5.22 -18.08
C TRP A 142 -1.22 4.94 -19.55
N ILE A 143 -1.74 5.94 -20.25
CA ILE A 143 -1.90 5.97 -21.69
C ILE A 143 -0.60 6.51 -22.29
N ASN A 144 -0.08 5.91 -23.36
CA ASN A 144 1.16 6.34 -24.00
C ASN A 144 0.88 7.52 -24.95
N LEU A 145 0.73 8.72 -24.39
CA LEU A 145 0.18 9.90 -25.04
C LEU A 145 1.25 10.72 -25.78
N VAL A 146 0.98 11.06 -27.03
CA VAL A 146 1.85 11.93 -27.86
C VAL A 146 2.05 13.30 -27.18
N GLY A 147 3.30 13.75 -27.11
CA GLY A 147 3.67 15.05 -26.53
C GLY A 147 3.82 15.05 -25.00
N ARG A 148 3.30 14.04 -24.30
CA ARG A 148 3.54 13.84 -22.86
C ARG A 148 4.58 12.76 -22.62
N ASP A 149 4.43 11.62 -23.26
CA ASP A 149 5.26 10.44 -23.03
C ASP A 149 6.36 10.35 -24.10
N PRO A 150 7.61 9.97 -23.75
CA PRO A 150 8.74 10.01 -24.67
C PRO A 150 8.57 9.20 -25.97
N ASN A 151 7.76 8.14 -25.93
CA ASN A 151 7.45 7.28 -27.06
C ASN A 151 5.94 7.22 -27.32
N GLY A 152 5.23 8.31 -27.03
CA GLY A 152 3.78 8.43 -27.19
C GLY A 152 3.31 8.04 -28.58
N ILE A 153 2.27 7.21 -28.66
CA ILE A 153 1.64 6.79 -29.92
C ILE A 153 0.14 7.08 -29.97
N VAL A 154 -0.47 7.43 -28.85
CA VAL A 154 -1.88 7.78 -28.75
C VAL A 154 -2.01 9.28 -28.98
N GLU A 155 -2.73 9.67 -30.02
CA GLU A 155 -3.00 11.08 -30.32
C GLU A 155 -4.01 11.67 -29.34
N ALA A 156 -3.95 12.99 -29.10
CA ALA A 156 -4.84 13.66 -28.15
C ALA A 156 -6.34 13.47 -28.45
N LYS A 157 -6.70 13.33 -29.74
CA LYS A 157 -8.08 13.07 -30.18
C LYS A 157 -8.60 11.68 -29.79
N ASP A 158 -7.70 10.69 -29.63
CA ASP A 158 -8.04 9.30 -29.35
C ASP A 158 -7.91 8.97 -27.85
N TYR A 159 -7.37 9.92 -27.06
CA TYR A 159 -7.07 9.75 -25.63
C TYR A 159 -8.31 9.44 -24.80
N GLU A 160 -9.41 10.20 -24.98
CA GLU A 160 -10.63 10.00 -24.19
C GLU A 160 -11.34 8.69 -24.52
N ASP A 161 -11.40 8.31 -25.79
CA ASP A 161 -12.01 7.05 -26.23
C ASP A 161 -11.22 5.85 -25.69
N LEU A 162 -9.88 5.90 -25.73
CA LEU A 162 -9.03 4.87 -25.16
C LEU A 162 -9.16 4.81 -23.63
N ARG A 163 -9.27 5.98 -22.98
CA ARG A 163 -9.46 6.07 -21.53
C ARG A 163 -10.77 5.40 -21.12
N GLU A 164 -11.86 5.65 -21.83
CA GLU A 164 -13.15 5.00 -21.60
C GLU A 164 -13.06 3.48 -21.83
N GLN A 165 -12.41 3.03 -22.91
CA GLN A 165 -12.18 1.61 -23.17
C GLN A 165 -11.48 0.92 -21.99
N VAL A 166 -10.42 1.53 -21.45
CA VAL A 166 -9.67 0.95 -20.31
C VAL A 166 -10.53 0.94 -19.05
N VAL A 167 -11.31 2.01 -18.79
CA VAL A 167 -12.25 2.05 -17.67
C VAL A 167 -13.26 0.91 -17.78
N ASP A 168 -13.85 0.69 -18.95
CA ASP A 168 -14.81 -0.39 -19.20
C ASP A 168 -14.20 -1.77 -18.98
N ILE A 169 -12.99 -2.02 -19.48
CA ILE A 169 -12.26 -3.27 -19.26
C ILE A 169 -12.11 -3.51 -17.75
N LEU A 170 -11.56 -2.53 -17.03
CA LEU A 170 -11.29 -2.63 -15.59
C LEU A 170 -12.57 -2.80 -14.77
N GLN A 171 -13.63 -2.06 -15.09
CA GLN A 171 -14.92 -2.13 -14.39
C GLN A 171 -15.64 -3.46 -14.61
N ASN A 172 -15.41 -4.12 -15.74
CA ASN A 172 -16.03 -5.39 -16.09
C ASN A 172 -15.15 -6.62 -15.80
N LEU A 173 -13.96 -6.44 -15.22
CA LEU A 173 -13.10 -7.57 -14.83
C LEU A 173 -13.82 -8.54 -13.90
N ARG A 174 -13.88 -9.79 -14.34
CA ARG A 174 -14.44 -10.91 -13.61
C ARG A 174 -13.44 -12.03 -13.51
N ASP A 175 -13.45 -12.67 -12.36
CA ASP A 175 -12.72 -13.90 -12.12
C ASP A 175 -13.37 -15.02 -12.96
N PRO A 176 -12.64 -15.65 -13.89
CA PRO A 176 -13.20 -16.66 -14.78
C PRO A 176 -13.67 -17.91 -14.02
N ASP A 177 -13.09 -18.22 -12.87
CA ASP A 177 -13.44 -19.42 -12.10
C ASP A 177 -14.72 -19.21 -11.27
N THR A 178 -14.99 -17.98 -10.84
CA THR A 178 -16.06 -17.68 -9.87
C THR A 178 -17.14 -16.72 -10.38
N GLY A 179 -16.91 -16.04 -11.51
CA GLY A 179 -17.76 -14.99 -12.07
C GLY A 179 -17.79 -13.69 -11.25
N ARG A 180 -17.08 -13.63 -10.12
CA ARG A 180 -17.08 -12.47 -9.21
C ARG A 180 -16.33 -11.30 -9.83
N LYS A 181 -16.82 -10.09 -9.57
CA LYS A 181 -16.16 -8.85 -9.99
C LYS A 181 -14.85 -8.69 -9.22
N ILE A 182 -13.76 -8.41 -9.94
CA ILE A 182 -12.41 -8.26 -9.39
C ILE A 182 -12.18 -6.86 -8.84
N THR A 183 -12.68 -5.83 -9.52
CA THR A 183 -12.45 -4.42 -9.17
C THR A 183 -13.50 -3.89 -8.20
N ALA A 184 -13.04 -3.13 -7.21
CA ALA A 184 -13.88 -2.41 -6.26
C ALA A 184 -14.31 -1.05 -6.84
N MET A 185 -13.35 -0.32 -7.40
CA MET A 185 -13.53 1.04 -7.91
C MET A 185 -12.54 1.31 -9.04
N VAL A 186 -12.97 2.09 -10.03
CA VAL A 186 -12.15 2.58 -11.14
C VAL A 186 -12.49 4.06 -11.31
N LEU A 187 -11.48 4.92 -11.30
CA LEU A 187 -11.60 6.37 -11.36
C LEU A 187 -10.68 6.89 -12.46
N ARG A 188 -11.12 7.92 -13.19
CA ARG A 188 -10.22 8.77 -13.96
C ARG A 188 -9.36 9.59 -13.00
N ARG A 189 -8.18 10.04 -13.47
CA ARG A 189 -7.24 10.86 -12.69
C ARG A 189 -7.95 11.96 -11.90
N GLU A 190 -8.72 12.79 -12.59
CA GLU A 190 -9.42 13.95 -12.04
C GLU A 190 -10.47 13.59 -10.98
N GLU A 191 -11.02 12.38 -11.00
CA GLU A 191 -12.00 11.90 -10.02
C GLU A 191 -11.34 11.44 -8.72
N SER A 192 -10.03 11.17 -8.76
CA SER A 192 -9.25 10.64 -7.63
C SER A 192 -8.69 11.71 -6.68
N VAL A 193 -8.96 13.00 -6.94
CA VAL A 193 -8.51 14.12 -6.07
C VAL A 193 -8.98 13.96 -4.63
N ASN A 194 -10.21 13.49 -4.43
CA ASN A 194 -10.80 13.35 -3.10
C ASN A 194 -10.15 12.25 -2.23
N ILE A 195 -9.30 11.40 -2.82
CA ILE A 195 -8.56 10.35 -2.14
C ILE A 195 -7.05 10.61 -2.10
N GLY A 196 -6.62 11.86 -2.34
CA GLY A 196 -5.22 12.28 -2.25
C GLY A 196 -4.38 11.93 -3.48
N LEU A 197 -5.03 11.74 -4.63
CA LEU A 197 -4.41 11.49 -5.93
C LEU A 197 -4.84 12.60 -6.93
N GLY A 198 -4.73 12.35 -8.22
CA GLY A 198 -5.32 13.19 -9.27
C GLY A 198 -4.40 14.30 -9.78
N ASP A 199 -3.18 14.38 -9.28
CA ASP A 199 -2.13 15.26 -9.79
C ASP A 199 -1.46 14.69 -11.06
N GLU A 200 -0.45 15.40 -11.56
CA GLU A 200 0.37 15.00 -12.71
C GLU A 200 1.19 13.70 -12.49
N ARG A 201 1.34 13.25 -11.24
CA ARG A 201 2.05 12.00 -10.88
C ARG A 201 1.10 10.81 -10.79
N THR A 202 -0.20 11.06 -10.84
CA THR A 202 -1.23 10.02 -10.87
C THR A 202 -1.39 9.52 -12.31
N GLY A 203 -1.60 8.22 -12.51
CA GLY A 203 -1.92 7.69 -13.84
C GLY A 203 -3.22 8.26 -14.40
N ASP A 204 -3.48 8.03 -15.69
CA ASP A 204 -4.71 8.50 -16.35
C ASP A 204 -5.97 7.86 -15.75
N ILE A 205 -5.82 6.64 -15.22
CA ILE A 205 -6.85 5.89 -14.53
C ILE A 205 -6.25 5.30 -13.25
N VAL A 206 -7.01 5.33 -12.17
CA VAL A 206 -6.71 4.72 -10.87
C VAL A 206 -7.75 3.64 -10.61
N TYR A 207 -7.34 2.49 -10.05
CA TYR A 207 -8.30 1.44 -9.72
C TYR A 207 -7.95 0.69 -8.45
N PHE A 208 -8.94 0.04 -7.84
CA PHE A 208 -8.80 -0.73 -6.62
C PHE A 208 -9.41 -2.11 -6.82
N LEU A 209 -8.79 -3.13 -6.22
CA LEU A 209 -9.27 -4.51 -6.25
C LEU A 209 -10.19 -4.79 -5.07
N LYS A 210 -11.04 -5.80 -5.21
CA LYS A 210 -11.73 -6.42 -4.08
C LYS A 210 -10.82 -7.48 -3.45
N PRO A 211 -10.81 -7.65 -2.13
CA PRO A 211 -10.21 -8.83 -1.53
C PRO A 211 -10.91 -10.11 -2.04
N PRO A 212 -10.19 -11.22 -2.25
CA PRO A 212 -8.77 -11.44 -1.96
C PRO A 212 -7.87 -11.28 -3.21
N TYR A 213 -8.25 -10.43 -4.18
CA TYR A 213 -7.51 -10.25 -5.43
C TYR A 213 -6.23 -9.42 -5.21
N THR A 214 -5.17 -9.78 -5.94
CA THR A 214 -3.86 -9.09 -5.96
C THR A 214 -3.28 -9.14 -7.38
N ILE A 215 -2.34 -8.28 -7.75
CA ILE A 215 -1.56 -8.42 -9.00
C ILE A 215 -0.08 -8.77 -8.77
N TRP A 216 0.33 -8.85 -7.51
CA TRP A 216 1.69 -9.21 -7.11
C TRP A 216 1.70 -10.48 -6.27
N HIS A 217 2.69 -11.34 -6.51
CA HIS A 217 2.80 -12.65 -5.86
C HIS A 217 4.24 -13.03 -5.49
N GLY A 218 5.13 -12.05 -5.35
CA GLY A 218 6.44 -12.19 -4.69
C GLY A 218 7.65 -11.72 -5.48
N PRO A 219 7.86 -12.14 -6.74
CA PRO A 219 9.01 -11.71 -7.52
C PRO A 219 9.06 -10.18 -7.65
N THR A 220 10.24 -9.59 -7.48
CA THR A 220 10.40 -8.13 -7.62
C THR A 220 10.23 -7.71 -9.08
N GLU A 221 10.52 -8.60 -10.03
CA GLU A 221 10.31 -8.41 -11.46
C GLU A 221 8.84 -8.14 -11.81
N ASP A 222 7.91 -8.67 -11.02
CA ASP A 222 6.48 -8.42 -11.19
C ASP A 222 6.12 -6.95 -10.92
N LEU A 223 6.92 -6.24 -10.12
CA LEU A 223 6.74 -4.81 -9.83
C LEU A 223 7.34 -3.91 -10.93
N LEU A 224 8.15 -4.46 -11.83
CA LEU A 224 8.76 -3.69 -12.92
C LEU A 224 7.76 -3.56 -14.07
N THR A 225 7.10 -2.40 -14.15
CA THR A 225 6.09 -2.08 -15.18
C THR A 225 6.61 -2.27 -16.62
N TYR A 226 7.88 -1.93 -16.87
CA TYR A 226 8.48 -2.01 -18.20
C TYR A 226 8.95 -3.43 -18.60
N LYS A 227 8.90 -4.40 -17.67
CA LYS A 227 9.39 -5.76 -17.86
C LYS A 227 8.26 -6.78 -17.74
N ALA A 228 8.40 -7.89 -18.45
CA ALA A 228 7.63 -9.11 -18.26
C ALA A 228 8.54 -10.35 -18.29
N THR A 229 8.02 -11.42 -17.70
CA THR A 229 8.60 -12.76 -17.74
C THR A 229 7.75 -13.64 -18.64
N GLU A 230 8.23 -14.82 -19.04
CA GLU A 230 7.42 -15.79 -19.78
C GLU A 230 6.10 -16.11 -19.07
N ASP A 231 6.12 -16.18 -17.74
CA ASP A 231 4.93 -16.50 -16.95
C ASP A 231 3.83 -15.44 -17.10
N HIS A 232 4.18 -14.17 -17.25
CA HIS A 232 3.22 -13.09 -17.50
C HIS A 232 2.56 -13.21 -18.88
N LEU A 233 3.24 -13.78 -19.87
CA LEU A 233 2.73 -13.89 -21.24
C LEU A 233 1.86 -15.14 -21.47
N LYS A 234 1.92 -16.11 -20.55
CA LYS A 234 1.08 -17.31 -20.59
C LYS A 234 -0.41 -16.97 -20.47
N ASP A 235 -1.23 -17.86 -20.99
CA ASP A 235 -2.69 -17.69 -21.02
C ASP A 235 -3.35 -18.08 -19.68
N TRP A 236 -3.10 -17.27 -18.66
CA TRP A 236 -3.82 -17.34 -17.39
C TRP A 236 -4.21 -15.94 -16.95
N LEU A 237 -5.43 -15.80 -16.42
CA LEU A 237 -5.97 -14.52 -15.97
C LEU A 237 -6.00 -14.42 -14.45
N VAL A 238 -6.43 -15.48 -13.77
CA VAL A 238 -6.47 -15.54 -12.30
C VAL A 238 -5.97 -16.90 -11.84
N ARG A 239 -5.21 -16.94 -10.75
CA ARG A 239 -4.81 -18.19 -10.09
C ARG A 239 -4.65 -17.99 -8.59
N ASP A 240 -4.65 -19.10 -7.86
CA ASP A 240 -4.30 -19.08 -6.45
C ASP A 240 -2.78 -19.00 -6.25
N GLN A 241 -2.34 -18.31 -5.20
CA GLN A 241 -0.95 -18.26 -4.78
C GLN A 241 -0.82 -18.28 -3.25
N SER A 242 0.35 -18.69 -2.76
CA SER A 242 0.63 -18.85 -1.32
C SER A 242 1.93 -18.20 -0.86
N ARG A 243 2.56 -17.39 -1.71
CA ARG A 243 3.86 -16.77 -1.43
C ARG A 243 3.68 -15.47 -0.65
N ILE A 244 2.83 -14.58 -1.15
CA ILE A 244 2.54 -13.27 -0.58
C ILE A 244 1.06 -13.21 -0.22
N THR A 245 0.72 -13.46 1.02
CA THR A 245 -0.66 -13.73 1.45
C THR A 245 -1.34 -12.56 2.17
N GLY A 246 -0.66 -11.43 2.33
CA GLY A 246 -1.24 -10.17 2.80
C GLY A 246 -0.82 -9.03 1.88
N ILE A 247 -1.74 -8.12 1.55
CA ILE A 247 -1.52 -7.01 0.62
C ILE A 247 -2.26 -5.76 1.14
N HIS A 248 -1.78 -4.58 0.78
CA HIS A 248 -2.35 -3.29 1.20
C HIS A 248 -2.48 -2.28 0.04
N GLY A 249 -1.50 -2.23 -0.87
CA GLY A 249 -1.42 -1.22 -1.94
C GLY A 249 -2.51 -1.30 -3.01
N TYR A 250 -3.34 -2.36 -3.01
CA TYR A 250 -4.33 -2.64 -4.07
C TYR A 250 -5.78 -2.43 -3.61
N TYR A 251 -5.98 -2.13 -2.33
CA TYR A 251 -7.29 -2.02 -1.71
C TYR A 251 -7.59 -0.58 -1.33
N LEU A 252 -8.86 -0.25 -1.13
CA LEU A 252 -9.21 1.04 -0.55
C LEU A 252 -8.57 1.18 0.85
N PRO A 253 -8.19 2.41 1.28
CA PRO A 253 -7.58 2.61 2.59
C PRO A 253 -8.43 2.13 3.77
N ASN A 254 -9.76 2.13 3.60
CA ASN A 254 -10.73 1.67 4.59
C ASN A 254 -11.30 0.27 4.29
N GLU A 255 -10.72 -0.47 3.34
CA GLU A 255 -11.21 -1.79 2.93
C GLU A 255 -11.20 -2.77 4.11
N ARG A 256 -12.16 -3.69 4.10
CA ARG A 256 -12.31 -4.73 5.12
C ARG A 256 -12.65 -6.06 4.49
N MET A 257 -12.12 -7.11 5.09
CA MET A 257 -12.46 -8.49 4.77
C MET A 257 -12.63 -9.26 6.08
N ASP A 258 -13.87 -9.55 6.44
CA ASP A 258 -14.24 -10.15 7.73
C ASP A 258 -13.58 -9.40 8.91
N ARG A 259 -12.58 -10.00 9.55
CA ARG A 259 -11.84 -9.45 10.69
C ARG A 259 -10.59 -8.64 10.31
N PHE A 260 -10.21 -8.62 9.03
CA PHE A 260 -9.04 -7.94 8.52
C PHE A 260 -9.41 -6.56 7.98
N SER A 261 -8.47 -5.62 8.04
CA SER A 261 -8.68 -4.27 7.52
C SER A 261 -7.39 -3.68 6.98
N ASN A 262 -7.51 -2.83 5.97
CA ASN A 262 -6.41 -2.01 5.45
C ASN A 262 -6.19 -0.72 6.27
N THR A 263 -7.07 -0.43 7.24
CA THR A 263 -7.04 0.81 8.02
C THR A 263 -5.80 0.86 8.93
N ALA A 264 -5.04 1.95 8.84
CA ALA A 264 -3.93 2.25 9.73
C ALA A 264 -4.34 2.39 11.20
N ILE A 265 -3.37 2.25 12.10
CA ILE A 265 -3.52 2.57 13.52
C ILE A 265 -2.95 3.96 13.83
N PHE A 266 -3.52 4.62 14.85
CA PHE A 266 -3.03 5.88 15.39
C PHE A 266 -3.18 5.89 16.90
N ILE A 267 -2.09 6.20 17.60
CA ILE A 267 -2.02 6.37 19.06
C ILE A 267 -1.19 7.63 19.31
N MET A 268 -1.66 8.47 20.23
CA MET A 268 -0.98 9.70 20.63
C MET A 268 -0.99 9.82 22.15
N ASN A 269 0.15 10.22 22.73
CA ASN A 269 0.33 10.40 24.17
C ASN A 269 1.32 11.53 24.45
N GLY A 270 1.08 12.35 25.47
CA GLY A 270 1.97 13.44 25.86
C GLY A 270 1.22 14.70 26.30
N PRO A 271 1.92 15.84 26.39
CA PRO A 271 1.33 17.12 26.75
C PRO A 271 0.17 17.53 25.85
N HIS A 272 -0.87 18.13 26.43
CA HIS A 272 -2.06 18.63 25.73
C HIS A 272 -2.86 17.58 24.94
N VAL A 273 -2.65 16.28 25.22
CA VAL A 273 -3.40 15.17 24.62
C VAL A 273 -4.38 14.58 25.65
N LYS A 274 -5.64 14.39 25.25
CA LYS A 274 -6.67 13.78 26.11
C LYS A 274 -6.31 12.34 26.46
N LYS A 275 -6.42 11.98 27.74
CA LYS A 275 -6.17 10.61 28.21
C LYS A 275 -7.38 9.71 27.99
N GLY A 276 -7.16 8.56 27.35
CA GLY A 276 -8.20 7.54 27.16
C GLY A 276 -9.26 7.87 26.11
N GLU A 277 -9.06 8.95 25.35
CA GLU A 277 -9.98 9.35 24.28
C GLU A 277 -9.94 8.34 23.13
N LYS A 278 -11.12 7.95 22.63
CA LYS A 278 -11.27 7.12 21.44
C LYS A 278 -11.97 7.93 20.37
N LEU A 279 -11.24 8.26 19.32
CA LEU A 279 -11.78 9.02 18.20
C LEU A 279 -12.96 8.27 17.57
N LYS A 280 -14.13 8.93 17.54
CA LYS A 280 -15.37 8.36 17.01
C LYS A 280 -15.46 8.43 15.49
N LYS A 281 -14.70 9.35 14.88
CA LYS A 281 -14.65 9.55 13.43
C LYS A 281 -13.27 9.13 12.92
N PRO A 282 -13.18 8.58 11.70
CA PRO A 282 -11.91 8.37 11.04
C PRO A 282 -11.14 9.69 10.93
N ILE A 283 -9.82 9.58 11.06
CA ILE A 283 -8.87 10.63 10.70
C ILE A 283 -8.08 10.17 9.48
N ARG A 284 -7.43 11.11 8.79
CA ARG A 284 -6.54 10.82 7.66
C ARG A 284 -5.09 10.83 8.13
N LEU A 285 -4.22 10.07 7.47
CA LEU A 285 -2.76 10.14 7.74
C LEU A 285 -2.22 11.57 7.53
N THR A 286 -2.81 12.31 6.59
CA THR A 286 -2.50 13.72 6.33
C THR A 286 -2.79 14.64 7.52
N ASP A 287 -3.65 14.23 8.46
CA ASP A 287 -4.01 15.01 9.65
C ASP A 287 -2.90 15.01 10.73
N ILE A 288 -1.91 14.11 10.62
CA ILE A 288 -0.88 13.91 11.64
C ILE A 288 0.12 15.08 11.67
N ALA A 289 0.69 15.43 10.53
CA ALA A 289 1.67 16.52 10.43
C ALA A 289 1.13 17.90 10.90
N PRO A 290 -0.08 18.36 10.52
CA PRO A 290 -0.61 19.62 11.02
C PRO A 290 -0.95 19.55 12.52
N THR A 291 -1.37 18.38 13.03
CA THR A 291 -1.61 18.18 14.47
C THR A 291 -0.32 18.29 15.28
N ILE A 292 0.78 17.66 14.82
CA ILE A 292 2.10 17.78 15.44
C ILE A 292 2.56 19.24 15.40
N SER A 293 2.43 19.91 14.25
CA SER A 293 2.87 21.29 14.08
C SER A 293 2.15 22.24 15.04
N TYR A 294 0.82 22.05 15.18
CA TYR A 294 -0.01 22.78 16.13
C TYR A 294 0.47 22.59 17.58
N LEU A 295 0.70 21.34 17.99
CA LEU A 295 1.16 21.02 19.36
C LEU A 295 2.57 21.56 19.67
N LEU A 296 3.45 21.63 18.66
CA LEU A 296 4.80 22.18 18.81
C LEU A 296 4.86 23.71 18.65
N GLY A 297 3.76 24.36 18.27
CA GLY A 297 3.74 25.80 17.99
C GLY A 297 4.61 26.21 16.79
N ILE A 298 4.80 25.29 15.82
CA ILE A 298 5.58 25.54 14.60
C ILE A 298 4.66 25.73 13.39
N PRO A 299 5.13 26.38 12.31
CA PRO A 299 4.35 26.48 11.07
C PRO A 299 3.97 25.11 10.53
N VAL A 300 2.73 24.97 10.08
CA VAL A 300 2.28 23.78 9.35
C VAL A 300 3.05 23.65 8.02
N PRO A 301 3.27 22.42 7.50
CA PRO A 301 3.87 22.24 6.18
C PRO A 301 3.07 23.01 5.13
N ARG A 302 3.76 23.72 4.23
CA ARG A 302 3.16 24.66 3.27
C ARG A 302 2.03 24.04 2.43
N ASP A 303 2.24 22.80 1.99
CA ASP A 303 1.36 22.09 1.06
C ASP A 303 0.47 21.06 1.82
N CYS A 304 0.23 21.27 3.12
CA CYS A 304 -0.57 20.36 3.94
C CYS A 304 -2.06 20.48 3.64
N GLU A 305 -2.70 19.35 3.34
CA GLU A 305 -4.15 19.24 3.09
C GLU A 305 -4.94 18.71 4.31
N GLY A 306 -4.23 18.22 5.33
CA GLY A 306 -4.85 17.66 6.53
C GLY A 306 -5.34 18.72 7.50
N ARG A 307 -6.18 18.28 8.44
CA ARG A 307 -6.67 19.12 9.53
C ARG A 307 -5.97 18.80 10.84
N VAL A 308 -6.03 19.73 11.80
CA VAL A 308 -5.68 19.43 13.19
C VAL A 308 -6.76 18.53 13.82
N ILE A 309 -6.33 17.49 14.53
CA ILE A 309 -7.19 16.53 15.23
C ILE A 309 -7.57 17.08 16.61
N TYR A 310 -8.32 18.19 16.65
CA TYR A 310 -8.74 18.84 17.91
C TYR A 310 -9.50 17.91 18.86
N GLU A 311 -10.17 16.89 18.32
CA GLU A 311 -10.89 15.89 19.09
C GLU A 311 -9.97 15.17 20.09
N ALA A 312 -8.69 14.99 19.73
CA ALA A 312 -7.68 14.33 20.57
C ALA A 312 -7.00 15.27 21.59
N LEU A 313 -7.19 16.59 21.49
CA LEU A 313 -6.44 17.60 22.25
C LEU A 313 -7.24 18.16 23.43
N ILE A 314 -6.56 18.65 24.47
CA ILE A 314 -7.14 19.28 25.67
C ILE A 314 -7.55 20.73 25.40
#